data_AF-K6FLM4-F1
#
_entry.id   AF-K6FLM4-F1
#
_cell.length_a   1.000
_cell.length_b   1.000
_cell.length_c   1.000
_cell.angle_alpha   90.00
_cell.angle_beta   90.00
_cell.angle_gamma   90.00
#
_symmetry.space_group_name_H-M   'P 1'
#
loop_
_entity.id
_entity.type
_entity.pdbx_description
1 polymer ?
#
loop_
_entity_poly.entity_id
_entity_poly.type
_entity_poly.pdbx_seq_one_letter_code
_entity_poly.pdbx_strand_id
1 'polypeptide(L)'
;MIRLFSAVILMLLTALPAAAQSFAPKSYPDCVMLYVKKAASQDGGMIMRRACKCRYQDPKGPDCKDYSQAALDCIISNAGAAERDEQAWGVERACRTKFPAK
;
A
#
# COMPACT_ATOMS: atom_id res chain seq x y z
N MET A 1 -29.74 29.85 31.32
CA MET A 1 -28.67 28.82 31.38
C MET A 1 -28.91 27.60 30.48
N ILE A 2 -29.98 27.54 29.68
CA ILE A 2 -30.25 26.40 28.77
C ILE A 2 -29.55 26.54 27.40
N ARG A 3 -29.23 27.78 26.97
CA ARG A 3 -28.68 28.04 25.63
C ARG A 3 -27.23 27.61 25.41
N LEU A 4 -26.44 27.47 26.49
CA LEU A 4 -25.04 27.05 26.40
C LEU A 4 -24.90 25.54 26.18
N PHE A 5 -25.84 24.74 26.70
CA PHE A 5 -25.81 23.28 26.54
C PHE A 5 -26.10 22.85 25.10
N SER A 6 -26.99 23.56 24.40
CA SER A 6 -27.37 23.22 23.02
C SER A 6 -26.22 23.42 22.02
N ALA A 7 -25.35 24.40 22.25
CA ALA A 7 -24.20 24.66 21.38
C ALA A 7 -23.11 23.60 21.51
N VAL A 8 -22.91 23.05 22.71
CA VAL A 8 -21.93 21.98 22.97
C VAL A 8 -22.35 20.67 22.31
N ILE A 9 -23.65 20.34 22.35
CA ILE A 9 -24.18 19.13 21.71
C ILE A 9 -24.04 19.22 20.18
N LEU A 10 -24.22 20.40 19.58
CA LEU A 10 -24.08 20.58 18.13
C LEU A 10 -22.62 20.41 17.65
N MET A 11 -21.62 20.85 18.43
CA MET A 11 -20.20 20.66 18.10
C MET A 11 -19.75 19.19 18.20
N LEU A 12 -20.36 18.40 19.09
CA LEU A 12 -20.09 16.97 19.20
C LEU A 12 -20.65 16.16 18.00
N LEU A 13 -21.67 16.68 17.33
CA LEU A 13 -22.32 16.01 16.19
C LEU A 13 -21.63 16.27 14.84
N THR A 14 -20.76 17.28 14.73
CA THR A 14 -20.03 17.58 13.49
C THR A 14 -18.65 16.93 13.41
N ALA A 15 -18.22 16.24 14.47
CA ALA A 15 -17.09 15.31 14.40
C ALA A 15 -17.53 14.01 13.71
N LEU A 16 -18.04 14.12 12.48
CA LEU A 16 -18.06 12.96 11.60
C LEU A 16 -16.63 12.44 11.51
N PRO A 17 -16.40 11.12 11.66
CA PRO A 17 -15.12 10.58 11.30
C PRO A 17 -14.93 10.98 9.84
N ALA A 18 -13.94 11.83 9.56
CA ALA A 18 -13.49 12.07 8.21
C ALA A 18 -13.24 10.68 7.65
N ALA A 19 -14.19 10.19 6.84
CA ALA A 19 -14.15 8.86 6.28
C ALA A 19 -12.77 8.79 5.64
N ALA A 20 -11.90 7.93 6.18
CA ALA A 20 -10.57 7.73 5.66
C ALA A 20 -10.77 7.42 4.18
N GLN A 21 -10.61 8.43 3.31
CA GLN A 21 -10.65 8.25 1.89
C GLN A 21 -9.56 7.23 1.67
N SER A 22 -9.93 6.00 1.31
CA SER A 22 -8.93 4.95 1.21
C SER A 22 -7.97 5.41 0.11
N PHE A 23 -6.81 5.93 0.51
CA PHE A 23 -5.72 6.34 -0.40
C PHE A 23 -5.03 5.11 -0.98
N ALA A 24 -5.71 3.97 -0.99
CA ALA A 24 -5.28 2.77 -1.66
C ALA A 24 -5.28 3.03 -3.18
N PRO A 25 -4.21 2.66 -3.88
CA PRO A 25 -4.13 2.84 -5.31
C PRO A 25 -5.21 2.00 -6.01
N LYS A 26 -5.83 2.59 -7.03
CA LYS A 26 -6.84 1.91 -7.86
C LYS A 26 -6.27 1.47 -9.21
N SER A 27 -5.11 1.99 -9.56
CA SER A 27 -4.45 1.75 -10.84
C SER A 27 -2.94 1.61 -10.66
N TYR A 28 -2.27 1.08 -11.69
CA TYR A 28 -0.81 1.00 -11.71
C TYR A 28 -0.14 2.38 -11.60
N PRO A 29 -0.55 3.43 -12.34
CA PRO A 29 -0.02 4.77 -12.16
C PRO A 29 -0.14 5.29 -10.72
N ASP A 30 -1.30 5.08 -10.07
CA ASP A 30 -1.50 5.49 -8.68
C ASP A 30 -0.53 4.77 -7.74
N CYS A 31 -0.38 3.45 -7.91
CA CYS A 31 0.51 2.63 -7.10
C CYS A 31 1.98 3.08 -7.24
N VAL A 32 2.43 3.36 -8.47
CA VAL A 32 3.78 3.86 -8.73
C VAL A 32 3.99 5.25 -8.11
N MET A 33 3.01 6.15 -8.24
CA MET A 33 3.11 7.49 -7.69
C MET A 33 3.12 7.51 -6.16
N LEU A 34 2.30 6.67 -5.53
CA LEU A 34 2.16 6.63 -4.08
C LEU A 34 3.32 5.92 -3.39
N TYR A 35 3.83 4.83 -3.97
CA TYR A 35 4.80 3.96 -3.31
C TYR A 35 6.18 3.94 -3.98
N VAL A 36 6.25 3.67 -5.29
CA VAL A 36 7.53 3.46 -5.99
C VAL A 36 8.42 4.71 -5.97
N LYS A 37 7.83 5.89 -6.21
CA LYS A 37 8.58 7.16 -6.20
C LYS A 37 9.15 7.54 -4.84
N LYS A 38 8.68 6.92 -3.76
CA LYS A 38 9.07 7.20 -2.38
C LYS A 38 9.94 6.09 -1.78
N ALA A 39 10.35 5.10 -2.57
CA ALA A 39 11.19 4.03 -2.10
C ALA A 39 12.55 4.57 -1.63
N ALA A 40 13.01 4.10 -0.47
CA ALA A 40 14.28 4.51 0.12
C ALA A 40 15.51 3.88 -0.57
N SER A 41 15.33 2.79 -1.32
CA SER A 41 16.38 2.14 -2.11
C SER A 41 15.96 1.92 -3.56
N GLN A 42 16.95 1.72 -4.44
CA GLN A 42 16.72 1.47 -5.86
C GLN A 42 15.96 0.16 -6.08
N ASP A 43 16.40 -0.92 -5.43
CA ASP A 43 15.74 -2.23 -5.56
C ASP A 43 14.37 -2.24 -4.89
N GLY A 44 14.18 -1.52 -3.78
CA GLY A 44 12.87 -1.28 -3.20
C GLY A 44 11.89 -0.69 -4.22
N GLY A 45 12.33 0.31 -4.97
CA GLY A 45 11.55 0.90 -6.06
C GLY A 45 11.26 -0.08 -7.20
N MET A 46 12.25 -0.87 -7.63
CA MET A 46 12.06 -1.87 -8.70
C MET A 46 11.09 -2.98 -8.29
N ILE A 47 11.24 -3.52 -7.08
CA ILE A 47 10.39 -4.55 -6.51
C ILE A 47 8.95 -4.04 -6.38
N MET A 48 8.75 -2.83 -5.82
CA MET A 48 7.43 -2.20 -5.73
C MET A 48 6.81 -1.98 -7.11
N ARG A 49 7.59 -1.56 -8.12
CA ARG A 49 7.09 -1.35 -9.48
C ARG A 49 6.58 -2.65 -10.07
N ARG A 50 7.32 -3.75 -9.90
CA ARG A 50 6.88 -5.09 -10.31
C ARG A 50 5.60 -5.49 -9.58
N ALA A 51 5.54 -5.27 -8.27
CA ALA A 51 4.36 -5.60 -7.49
C ALA A 51 3.12 -4.80 -7.95
N CYS A 52 3.26 -3.49 -8.16
CA CYS A 52 2.22 -2.64 -8.72
C CYS A 52 1.76 -3.13 -10.12
N LYS A 53 2.70 -3.50 -11.00
CA LYS A 53 2.39 -4.04 -12.33
C LYS A 53 1.55 -5.31 -12.22
N CYS A 54 2.01 -6.27 -11.41
CA CYS A 54 1.32 -7.55 -11.21
C CYS A 54 -0.03 -7.38 -10.49
N ARG A 55 -0.21 -6.33 -9.69
CA ARG A 55 -1.46 -6.08 -8.97
C ARG A 55 -2.53 -5.41 -9.84
N TYR A 56 -2.13 -4.44 -10.66
CA TYR A 56 -3.07 -3.51 -11.30
C TYR A 56 -3.01 -3.45 -12.84
N GLN A 57 -1.91 -3.87 -13.47
CA GLN A 57 -1.73 -3.71 -14.91
C GLN A 57 -1.79 -5.05 -15.65
N ASP A 58 -1.02 -6.03 -15.22
CA ASP A 58 -0.87 -7.32 -15.90
C ASP A 58 -0.74 -8.47 -14.89
N PRO A 59 -1.85 -8.86 -14.22
CA PRO A 59 -1.82 -9.88 -13.17
C PRO A 59 -1.54 -11.28 -13.69
N LYS A 60 -1.67 -11.52 -15.00
CA LYS A 60 -1.42 -12.82 -15.63
C LYS A 60 -0.08 -12.86 -16.38
N GLY A 61 0.72 -11.81 -16.26
CA GLY A 61 2.04 -11.73 -16.87
C GLY A 61 2.99 -12.82 -16.36
N PRO A 62 3.98 -13.24 -17.17
CA PRO A 62 4.90 -14.32 -16.82
C PRO A 62 5.71 -14.03 -15.55
N ASP A 63 6.00 -12.75 -15.28
CA ASP A 63 6.72 -12.30 -14.08
C ASP A 63 5.85 -12.29 -12.80
N CYS A 64 4.53 -12.49 -12.95
CA CYS A 64 3.54 -12.34 -11.88
C CYS A 64 3.03 -13.68 -11.34
N LYS A 65 3.29 -14.78 -12.06
CA LYS A 65 2.85 -16.14 -11.70
C LYS A 65 3.33 -16.61 -10.32
N ASP A 66 4.47 -16.08 -9.86
CA ASP A 66 5.11 -16.48 -8.61
C ASP A 66 4.58 -15.68 -7.39
N TYR A 67 3.57 -14.84 -7.59
CA TYR A 67 3.00 -13.97 -6.56
C TYR A 67 1.51 -14.20 -6.37
N SER A 68 1.10 -14.45 -5.13
CA SER A 68 -0.30 -14.29 -4.73
C SER A 68 -0.66 -12.80 -4.60
N GLN A 69 -1.95 -12.46 -4.67
CA GLN A 69 -2.40 -11.08 -4.45
C GLN A 69 -1.99 -10.56 -3.05
N ALA A 70 -2.04 -11.42 -2.03
CA ALA A 70 -1.61 -11.07 -0.67
C ALA A 70 -0.09 -10.83 -0.59
N ALA A 71 0.74 -11.56 -1.35
CA ALA A 71 2.16 -11.28 -1.44
C ALA A 71 2.43 -9.91 -2.07
N LEU A 72 1.70 -9.57 -3.14
CA LEU A 72 1.82 -8.26 -3.80
C LEU A 72 1.46 -7.11 -2.85
N ASP A 73 0.34 -7.23 -2.12
CA ASP A 73 -0.10 -6.22 -1.16
C ASP A 73 0.91 -6.06 0.00
N CYS A 74 1.49 -7.17 0.47
CA CYS A 74 2.58 -7.17 1.45
C CYS A 74 3.82 -6.43 0.94
N ILE A 75 4.25 -6.70 -0.29
CA ILE A 75 5.42 -6.07 -0.91
C ILE A 75 5.18 -4.56 -1.05
N ILE A 76 4.03 -4.15 -1.60
CA ILE A 76 3.66 -2.74 -1.79
C ILE A 76 3.64 -1.99 -0.46
N SER A 77 3.27 -2.64 0.63
CA SER A 77 3.20 -1.99 1.95
C SER A 77 4.55 -1.85 2.65
N ASN A 78 5.55 -2.69 2.32
CA ASN A 78 6.75 -2.84 3.13
C ASN A 78 8.07 -2.55 2.38
N ALA A 79 8.17 -2.86 1.09
CA ALA A 79 9.46 -2.82 0.37
C ALA A 79 10.02 -1.40 0.19
N GLY A 80 9.18 -0.36 0.27
CA GLY A 80 9.60 1.03 0.06
C GLY A 80 10.29 1.65 1.26
N ALA A 81 10.09 1.09 2.45
CA ALA A 81 10.77 1.53 3.67
C ALA A 81 12.16 0.89 3.84
N ALA A 82 12.53 -0.07 2.98
CA ALA A 82 13.84 -0.68 2.99
C ALA A 82 14.90 0.32 2.50
N GLU A 83 15.84 0.68 3.37
CA GLU A 83 16.89 1.67 3.07
C GLU A 83 18.05 1.06 2.27
N ARG A 84 18.20 -0.27 2.32
CA ARG A 84 19.22 -1.03 1.58
C ARG A 84 18.55 -2.04 0.65
N ASP A 85 19.18 -2.27 -0.50
CA ASP A 85 18.66 -3.20 -1.50
C ASP A 85 18.50 -4.63 -0.97
N GLU A 86 19.45 -5.10 -0.16
CA GLU A 86 19.38 -6.40 0.53
C GLU A 86 18.13 -6.53 1.42
N GLN A 87 17.73 -5.45 2.10
CA GLN A 87 16.53 -5.42 2.93
C GLN A 87 15.28 -5.51 2.05
N ALA A 88 15.27 -4.81 0.92
CA ALA A 88 14.15 -4.85 -0.02
C ALA A 88 13.91 -6.26 -0.57
N TRP A 89 14.99 -6.96 -0.94
CA TRP A 89 14.93 -8.38 -1.34
C TRP A 89 14.54 -9.31 -0.18
N GLY A 90 14.98 -9.01 1.04
CA GLY A 90 14.52 -9.70 2.25
C GLY A 90 13.00 -9.60 2.44
N VAL A 91 12.43 -8.40 2.25
CA VAL A 91 10.99 -8.15 2.31
C VAL A 91 10.25 -8.91 1.21
N GLU A 92 10.73 -8.86 -0.03
CA GLU A 92 10.13 -9.60 -1.16
C GLU A 92 10.02 -11.09 -0.84
N ARG A 93 11.13 -11.68 -0.39
CA ARG A 93 11.19 -13.10 -0.05
C ARG A 93 10.27 -13.43 1.11
N ALA A 94 10.30 -12.63 2.18
CA ALA A 94 9.44 -12.83 3.34
C ALA A 94 7.94 -12.78 2.97
N CYS A 95 7.53 -11.82 2.13
CA CYS A 95 6.15 -11.71 1.67
C CYS A 95 5.73 -12.92 0.82
N ARG A 96 6.58 -13.40 -0.09
CA ARG A 96 6.28 -14.60 -0.90
C ARG A 96 6.23 -15.87 -0.07
N THR A 97 7.14 -16.05 0.89
CA THR A 97 7.12 -17.20 1.79
C THR A 97 5.87 -17.19 2.67
N LYS A 98 5.46 -16.02 3.17
CA LYS A 98 4.26 -15.87 4.00
C LYS A 98 2.97 -16.08 3.20
N PHE A 99 2.95 -15.69 1.93
CA PHE A 99 1.79 -15.75 1.06
C PHE A 99 2.15 -16.45 -0.28
N PRO A 100 2.39 -17.77 -0.27
CA PRO A 100 2.82 -18.48 -1.47
C PRO A 100 1.80 -18.38 -2.60
N ALA A 101 2.30 -18.41 -3.84
CA ALA A 101 1.45 -18.59 -5.01
C ALA A 101 0.74 -19.96 -4.93
N LYS A 102 -0.49 -20.02 -5.42
CA LYS A 102 -1.29 -21.25 -5.47
C LYS A 102 -0.99 -22.04 -6.73
#